data_AF-A0A9Q0LV10-F1
#
_entry.id   AF-A0A9Q0LV10-F1
#
_cell.length_a   1.000
_cell.length_b   1.000
_cell.length_c   1.000
_cell.angle_alpha   90.00
_cell.angle_beta   90.00
_cell.angle_gamma   90.00
#
_symmetry.space_group_name_H-M   'P 1'
#
loop_
_entity.id
_entity.type
_entity.pdbx_description
1 polymer ?
#
loop_
_entity_poly.entity_id
_entity_poly.type
_entity_poly.pdbx_seq_one_letter_code
_entity_poly.pdbx_strand_id
1 'polypeptide(L)'
;MRSELYRGMFLSVTNDTSNKVTDYSELSNKSFQIFEYWIYSNQIKDEIQITQEIINELERGIDYFQLNQTNPNLFDLLINKFNNQNQNQN
;
A
#
# COMPACT_ATOMS: atom_id res chain seq x y z
N MET A 1 6.82 -10.24 7.05
CA MET A 1 6.88 -9.16 6.04
C MET A 1 5.57 -9.18 5.27
N ARG A 2 4.96 -8.03 4.96
CA ARG A 2 3.61 -7.96 4.35
C ARG A 2 3.62 -7.87 2.82
N SER A 3 4.74 -7.48 2.22
CA SER A 3 4.92 -7.47 0.77
C SER A 3 5.72 -8.69 0.36
N GLU A 4 5.14 -9.54 -0.49
CA GLU A 4 5.86 -10.68 -1.06
C GLU A 4 6.93 -10.23 -2.06
N LEU A 5 6.72 -9.10 -2.74
CA LEU A 5 7.77 -8.47 -3.56
C LEU A 5 9.01 -8.18 -2.69
N TYR A 6 8.86 -7.40 -1.62
CA TYR A 6 9.98 -7.07 -0.75
C TYR A 6 10.54 -8.31 -0.05
N ARG A 7 9.71 -9.29 0.33
CA ARG A 7 10.19 -10.56 0.89
C ARG A 7 11.08 -11.29 -0.09
N GLY A 8 10.68 -11.42 -1.34
CA GLY A 8 11.48 -12.03 -2.40
C GLY A 8 12.77 -11.27 -2.66
N MET A 9 12.73 -9.94 -2.70
CA MET A 9 13.93 -9.11 -2.87
C MET A 9 14.94 -9.35 -1.75
N PHE A 10 14.53 -9.25 -0.48
CA PHE A 10 15.47 -9.39 0.64
C PHE A 10 15.98 -10.82 0.83
N LEU A 11 15.21 -11.84 0.47
CA LEU A 11 15.65 -13.23 0.57
C LEU A 11 16.54 -13.68 -0.60
N SER A 12 16.44 -13.03 -1.76
CA SER A 12 17.23 -13.39 -2.96
C SER A 12 18.58 -12.69 -3.04
N VAL A 13 18.79 -11.66 -2.21
CA VAL A 13 20.06 -10.92 -2.14
C VAL A 13 21.12 -11.74 -1.39
N THR A 14 22.16 -12.19 -2.12
CA THR A 14 23.32 -12.86 -1.52
C THR A 14 24.57 -11.97 -1.44
N ASN A 15 24.68 -10.94 -2.28
CA ASN A 15 25.89 -10.10 -2.43
C ASN A 15 25.62 -8.59 -2.55
N ASP A 16 24.37 -8.13 -2.44
CA ASP A 16 24.05 -6.70 -2.41
C ASP A 16 24.14 -6.20 -0.96
N THR A 17 25.06 -5.26 -0.72
CA THR A 17 25.26 -4.60 0.59
C THR A 17 24.54 -3.26 0.69
N SER A 18 23.74 -2.90 -0.32
CA SER A 18 22.89 -1.71 -0.29
C SER A 18 21.93 -1.79 0.89
N ASN A 19 21.81 -0.67 1.60
CA ASN A 19 20.78 -0.47 2.62
C ASN A 19 19.55 0.27 2.05
N LYS A 20 19.43 0.33 0.71
CA LYS A 20 18.36 1.05 0.01
C LYS A 20 17.78 0.18 -1.11
N VAL A 21 16.47 0.32 -1.29
CA VAL A 21 15.73 -0.23 -2.42
C VAL A 21 15.18 0.94 -3.23
N THR A 22 15.38 0.92 -4.54
CA THR A 22 14.76 1.88 -5.45
C THR A 22 13.31 1.46 -5.72
N ASP A 23 12.38 2.36 -5.50
CA ASP A 23 10.96 2.14 -5.80
C ASP A 23 10.66 2.50 -7.26
N TYR A 24 9.99 1.59 -7.96
CA TYR A 24 9.53 1.75 -9.35
C TYR A 24 8.00 1.61 -9.45
N SER A 25 7.28 1.77 -8.33
CA SER A 25 5.82 1.63 -8.27
C SER A 25 5.06 2.76 -8.99
N GLU A 26 5.73 3.89 -9.28
CA GLU A 26 5.15 5.13 -9.83
C GLU A 26 4.00 5.71 -8.98
N LEU A 27 3.88 5.27 -7.72
CA LEU A 27 2.85 5.77 -6.81
C LEU A 27 3.17 7.19 -6.35
N SER A 28 2.12 7.98 -6.10
CA SER A 28 2.30 9.23 -5.40
C SER A 28 2.78 8.99 -3.97
N ASN A 29 3.47 9.98 -3.40
CA ASN A 29 3.88 9.94 -1.99
C ASN A 29 2.71 9.67 -1.03
N LYS A 30 1.50 10.14 -1.36
CA LYS A 30 0.29 9.92 -0.55
C LYS A 30 -0.12 8.45 -0.55
N SER A 31 -0.17 7.82 -1.73
CA SER A 31 -0.49 6.40 -1.86
C SER A 31 0.55 5.53 -1.17
N PHE A 32 1.84 5.86 -1.32
CA PHE A 32 2.91 5.16 -0.61
C PHE A 32 2.78 5.26 0.92
N GLN A 33 2.47 6.45 1.46
CA GLN A 33 2.26 6.65 2.90
C GLN A 33 1.08 5.83 3.46
N ILE A 34 0.01 5.64 2.67
CA ILE A 34 -1.12 4.79 3.08
C ILE A 34 -0.64 3.34 3.25
N PHE A 35 0.13 2.82 2.30
CA PHE A 35 0.70 1.48 2.41
C PHE A 35 1.68 1.37 3.56
N GLU A 36 2.59 2.33 3.71
CA GLU A 36 3.55 2.34 4.81
C GLU A 36 2.83 2.28 6.17
N TYR A 37 1.82 3.14 6.36
CA TYR A 37 1.06 3.14 7.60
C TYR A 37 0.32 1.82 7.83
N TRP A 38 -0.34 1.27 6.80
CA TRP A 38 -1.01 -0.02 6.90
C TRP A 38 -0.04 -1.15 7.23
N ILE A 39 1.15 -1.14 6.62
CA ILE A 39 2.18 -2.15 6.83
C ILE A 39 2.60 -2.20 8.30
N TYR A 40 2.81 -1.03 8.92
CA TYR A 40 3.29 -0.94 10.30
C TYR A 40 2.18 -1.05 11.35
N SER A 41 0.97 -0.55 11.06
CA SER A 41 -0.11 -0.43 12.07
C SER A 41 -1.25 -1.43 11.89
N ASN A 42 -1.34 -2.09 10.74
CA ASN A 42 -2.52 -2.86 10.31
C ASN A 42 -3.81 -2.03 10.24
N GLN A 43 -3.70 -0.70 10.18
CA GLN A 43 -4.82 0.24 10.12
C GLN A 43 -4.64 1.18 8.93
N ILE A 44 -5.73 1.79 8.49
CA ILE A 44 -5.67 2.93 7.56
C ILE A 44 -5.98 4.17 8.38
N LYS A 45 -5.12 5.20 8.41
CA LYS A 45 -5.37 6.43 9.19
C LYS A 45 -6.64 7.14 8.73
N ASP A 46 -7.53 7.49 9.66
CA ASP A 46 -8.77 8.23 9.38
C ASP A 46 -8.52 9.63 8.82
N GLU A 47 -7.42 10.27 9.23
CA GLU A 47 -7.03 11.61 8.79
C GLU A 47 -6.55 11.68 7.33
N ILE A 48 -6.21 10.54 6.71
CA ILE A 48 -5.77 10.52 5.32
C ILE A 48 -7.00 10.54 4.42
N GLN A 49 -7.22 11.66 3.73
CA GLN A 49 -8.25 11.75 2.70
C GLN A 49 -7.89 10.84 1.52
N ILE A 50 -8.72 9.84 1.27
CA ILE A 50 -8.62 8.97 0.10
C ILE A 50 -9.49 9.59 -0.99
N THR A 51 -8.88 9.99 -2.11
CA THR A 51 -9.59 10.46 -3.31
C THR A 51 -9.73 9.31 -4.30
N GLN A 52 -10.55 9.51 -5.36
CA GLN A 52 -10.68 8.52 -6.43
C GLN A 52 -9.34 8.23 -7.12
N GLU A 53 -8.53 9.26 -7.34
CA GLU A 53 -7.18 9.14 -7.90
C GLU A 53 -6.30 8.24 -7.02
N ILE A 54 -6.32 8.47 -5.70
CA ILE A 54 -5.60 7.65 -4.72
C ILE A 54 -6.11 6.21 -4.73
N ILE A 55 -7.42 5.95 -4.80
CA ILE A 55 -7.95 4.57 -4.90
C ILE A 55 -7.38 3.84 -6.11
N ASN A 56 -7.34 4.49 -7.27
CA ASN A 56 -6.82 3.87 -8.49
C ASN A 56 -5.32 3.56 -8.37
N GLU A 57 -4.55 4.43 -7.70
CA GLU A 57 -3.15 4.17 -7.38
C GLU A 57 -2.99 3.01 -6.38
N LEU A 58 -3.81 2.96 -5.34
CA LEU A 58 -3.77 1.91 -4.33
C LEU A 58 -4.11 0.53 -4.92
N GLU A 59 -5.04 0.45 -5.86
CA GLU A 59 -5.31 -0.81 -6.58
C GLU A 59 -4.04 -1.35 -7.25
N ARG A 60 -3.38 -0.50 -8.06
CA ARG A 60 -2.13 -0.86 -8.74
C ARG A 60 -1.00 -1.18 -7.75
N GLY A 61 -0.89 -0.42 -6.67
CA GLY A 61 0.13 -0.62 -5.65
C GLY A 61 -0.02 -1.93 -4.89
N ILE A 62 -1.25 -2.39 -4.62
CA ILE A 62 -1.51 -3.69 -3.98
C ILE A 62 -0.95 -4.83 -4.82
N ASP A 63 -1.18 -4.79 -6.13
CA ASP A 63 -0.66 -5.79 -7.06
C ASP A 63 0.85 -5.70 -7.19
N TYR A 64 1.39 -4.48 -7.38
CA TYR A 64 2.83 -4.25 -7.53
C TYR A 64 3.61 -4.78 -6.32
N PHE A 65 3.22 -4.38 -5.10
CA PHE A 65 3.88 -4.82 -3.88
C PHE A 65 3.45 -6.23 -3.44
N GLN A 66 2.53 -6.88 -4.16
CA GLN A 66 1.99 -8.20 -3.85
C GLN A 66 1.41 -8.28 -2.42
N LEU A 67 0.67 -7.26 -2.01
CA LEU A 67 0.07 -7.18 -0.66
C LEU A 67 -1.17 -8.07 -0.54
N ASN A 68 -1.88 -8.31 -1.63
CA ASN A 68 -3.02 -9.22 -1.70
C ASN A 68 -2.68 -10.67 -1.33
N GLN A 69 -1.43 -11.10 -1.54
CA GLN A 69 -0.96 -12.43 -1.16
C GLN A 69 -0.88 -12.60 0.37
N THR A 70 -0.67 -11.52 1.12
CA THR A 70 -0.64 -11.57 2.59
C THR A 70 -1.95 -11.09 3.24
N ASN A 71 -2.68 -10.20 2.57
CA ASN A 71 -4.01 -9.76 2.97
C ASN A 71 -4.91 -9.58 1.73
N PRO A 72 -5.70 -10.61 1.35
CA PRO A 72 -6.54 -10.57 0.15
C PRO A 72 -7.67 -9.53 0.24
N ASN A 73 -8.04 -9.10 1.45
CA ASN A 73 -9.15 -8.16 1.68
C ASN A 73 -8.65 -6.70 1.82
N LEU A 74 -7.37 -6.42 1.56
CA LEU A 74 -6.81 -5.08 1.74
C LEU A 74 -7.53 -4.05 0.85
N PHE A 75 -7.81 -4.40 -0.40
CA PHE A 75 -8.47 -3.46 -1.31
C PHE A 75 -9.89 -3.13 -0.85
N ASP A 76 -10.64 -4.13 -0.38
CA ASP A 76 -11.98 -3.93 0.18
C ASP A 76 -11.95 -2.99 1.40
N LEU A 77 -10.95 -3.12 2.28
CA LEU A 77 -10.77 -2.21 3.42
C LEU A 77 -10.56 -0.76 2.97
N LEU A 78 -9.77 -0.55 1.92
CA LEU A 78 -9.49 0.78 1.36
C LEU A 78 -10.72 1.39 0.68
N ILE A 79 -11.46 0.59 -0.10
CA ILE A 79 -12.71 1.00 -0.74
C ILE A 79 -13.77 1.37 0.30
N ASN A 80 -13.92 0.56 1.36
CA ASN A 80 -14.84 0.86 2.45
C ASN A 80 -14.51 2.20 3.12
N LYS A 81 -13.23 2.46 3.36
CA LYS A 81 -12.80 3.75 3.94
C LYS A 81 -13.09 4.92 3.00
N PHE A 82 -12.77 4.79 1.72
CA PHE A 82 -13.10 5.79 0.70
C PHE A 82 -14.59 6.11 0.68
N ASN A 83 -15.44 5.09 0.65
CA ASN A 83 -16.89 5.25 0.66
C ASN A 83 -17.38 5.96 1.92
N ASN A 84 -16.87 5.59 3.10
CA ASN A 84 -17.23 6.23 4.37
C ASN A 84 -16.81 7.71 4.42
N GLN A 85 -15.66 8.07 3.84
CA GLN A 85 -15.22 9.47 3.77
C GLN A 85 -16.13 10.33 2.87
N ASN A 86 -16.64 9.76 1.77
CA ASN A 86 -17.53 10.49 0.86
C ASN A 86 -18.98 10.57 1.34
N GLN A 87 -19.46 9.62 2.15
CA GLN A 87 -20.80 9.68 2.74
C GLN A 87 -20.92 10.78 3.80
N ASN A 88 -19.85 11.10 4.52
CA ASN A 88 -19.84 12.15 5.55
C ASN A 88 -19.70 13.59 4.99
N GLN A 89 -19.77 13.77 3.66
CA GLN A 89 -19.63 15.07 2.99
C GLN A 89 -20.93 15.60 2.37
N ASN A 90 -22.05 14.87 2.50
CA ASN A 90 -23.40 15.27 2.06
C ASN A 90 -24.31 15.56 3.25
#